data_AF-A0A6J6U3J1-F1
#
_entry.id   AF-A0A6J6U3J1-F1
#
_cell.length_a   1.000
_cell.length_b   1.000
_cell.length_c   1.000
_cell.angle_alpha   90.00
_cell.angle_beta   90.00
_cell.angle_gamma   90.00
#
_symmetry.space_group_name_H-M   'P 1'
#
loop_
_entity.id
_entity.type
_entity.pdbx_description
1 polymer ?
#
loop_
_entity_poly.entity_id
_entity_poly.type
_entity_poly.pdbx_seq_one_letter_code
_entity_poly.pdbx_strand_id
1 'polypeptide(L)'
;MNLRPVRQFDGVEPRVRLPEGARVDMVIVRENTEGEYSEIGGRYGRGTPREFALQENIFTRIGIERIARYAFDRAAERRGHVTSATKSNGIIHTMPFWDEVVAEISSDYPDVSLRKVLIDALAAEMVHRPHEFDVVVASNLFGDILSDLAAATVGSLGVAASANLNPERLFPSMFEPVHGSAPDIAGRGIANPVAAIWSGAMMLDHLGHPEIADRIMQSVESSLLDPATRTADLQGTADTAGVTDAILEGLEQR
;
A
#
# COMPACT_ATOMS: atom_id res chain seq x y z
N MET A 1 -5.60 0.31 -10.74
CA MET A 1 -5.72 0.02 -9.28
C MET A 1 -4.33 0.02 -8.70
N ASN A 2 -4.12 0.43 -7.44
CA ASN A 2 -2.80 0.34 -6.81
C ASN A 2 -2.85 -0.63 -5.62
N LEU A 3 -2.09 -1.72 -5.71
CA LEU A 3 -1.98 -2.75 -4.68
C LEU A 3 -0.72 -2.50 -3.85
N ARG A 4 -0.86 -2.35 -2.53
CA ARG A 4 0.26 -2.11 -1.61
C ARG A 4 0.23 -3.14 -0.47
N PRO A 5 0.91 -4.28 -0.60
CA PRO A 5 1.02 -5.25 0.49
C PRO A 5 1.86 -4.68 1.63
N VAL A 6 1.45 -4.96 2.86
CA VAL A 6 2.14 -4.56 4.07
C VAL A 6 2.23 -5.77 4.99
N ARG A 7 3.45 -6.28 5.16
CA ARG A 7 3.71 -7.43 6.03
C ARG A 7 4.92 -7.18 6.92
N GLN A 8 4.86 -7.74 8.12
CA GLN A 8 6.00 -7.82 9.01
C GLN A 8 6.96 -8.90 8.52
N PHE A 9 8.22 -8.51 8.30
CA PHE A 9 9.30 -9.43 7.96
C PHE A 9 9.94 -9.99 9.23
N ASP A 10 10.33 -11.28 9.19
CA ASP A 10 11.12 -11.85 10.28
C ASP A 10 12.47 -11.12 10.40
N GLY A 11 12.92 -10.92 11.64
CA GLY A 11 14.10 -10.13 11.95
C GLY A 11 13.85 -8.62 12.02
N VAL A 12 12.80 -8.09 11.40
CA VAL A 12 12.45 -6.65 11.46
C VAL A 12 11.46 -6.40 12.58
N GLU A 13 11.90 -5.64 13.59
CA GLU A 13 11.04 -5.23 14.69
C GLU A 13 10.01 -4.19 14.21
N PRO A 14 8.70 -4.38 14.51
CA PRO A 14 7.68 -3.41 14.17
C PRO A 14 7.89 -2.12 14.97
N ARG A 15 7.46 -0.99 14.41
CA ARG A 15 7.55 0.33 15.07
C ARG A 15 6.41 0.58 16.06
N VAL A 16 5.48 -0.36 16.16
CA VAL A 16 4.32 -0.33 17.05
C VAL A 16 4.32 -1.54 17.98
N ARG A 17 3.63 -1.43 19.12
CA ARG A 17 3.46 -2.56 20.03
C ARG A 17 2.38 -3.49 19.49
N LEU A 18 2.69 -4.77 19.41
CA LEU A 18 1.75 -5.82 19.04
C LEU A 18 1.47 -6.72 20.25
N PRO A 19 0.26 -7.31 20.34
CA PRO A 19 0.02 -8.43 21.25
C PRO A 19 1.01 -9.57 20.99
N GLU A 20 1.26 -10.39 22.01
CA GLU A 20 2.14 -11.55 21.88
C GLU A 20 1.65 -12.49 20.78
N GLY A 21 2.55 -12.87 19.87
CA GLY A 21 2.25 -13.74 18.72
C GLY A 21 1.50 -13.08 17.56
N ALA A 22 1.05 -11.83 17.70
CA ALA A 22 0.40 -11.11 16.61
C ALA A 22 1.41 -10.62 15.57
N ARG A 23 1.01 -10.65 14.30
CA ARG A 23 1.81 -10.17 13.16
C ARG A 23 0.96 -9.31 12.24
N VAL A 24 1.58 -8.33 11.61
CA VAL A 24 0.93 -7.51 10.59
C VAL A 24 1.05 -8.17 9.23
N ASP A 25 -0.09 -8.40 8.58
CA ASP A 25 -0.19 -8.87 7.19
C ASP A 25 -1.51 -8.38 6.59
N MET A 26 -1.42 -7.27 5.85
CA MET A 26 -2.56 -6.65 5.21
C MET A 26 -2.22 -6.21 3.78
N VAL A 27 -3.25 -5.82 3.03
CA VAL A 27 -3.07 -5.20 1.73
C VAL A 27 -3.95 -3.96 1.60
N ILE A 28 -3.34 -2.87 1.16
CA ILE A 28 -4.08 -1.65 0.81
C ILE A 28 -4.42 -1.72 -0.69
N VAL A 29 -5.71 -1.60 -1.00
CA VAL A 29 -6.28 -1.56 -2.34
C VAL A 29 -6.73 -0.14 -2.60
N ARG A 30 -5.86 0.64 -3.22
CA ARG A 30 -6.02 2.08 -3.48
C ARG A 30 -6.63 2.33 -4.87
N GLU A 31 -7.68 3.14 -4.92
CA GLU A 31 -8.16 3.74 -6.17
C GLU A 31 -7.04 4.64 -6.74
N ASN A 32 -6.76 4.56 -8.04
CA ASN A 32 -5.53 5.11 -8.62
C ASN A 32 -5.75 5.92 -9.90
N THR A 33 -6.99 6.31 -10.20
CA THR A 33 -7.34 6.98 -11.47
C THR A 33 -8.29 8.16 -11.33
N GLU A 34 -8.93 8.32 -10.17
CA GLU A 34 -9.87 9.39 -9.87
C GLU A 34 -9.78 9.76 -8.37
N GLY A 35 -10.84 10.31 -7.79
CA GLY A 35 -10.94 10.69 -6.40
C GLY A 35 -10.45 12.11 -6.14
N GLU A 36 -9.69 12.27 -5.06
CA GLU A 36 -9.17 13.56 -4.59
C GLU A 36 -7.98 14.07 -5.42
N TYR A 37 -7.33 13.19 -6.19
CA TYR A 37 -6.23 13.55 -7.08
C TYR A 37 -6.82 13.97 -8.42
N SER A 38 -7.10 15.27 -8.52
CA SER A 38 -7.82 15.87 -9.64
C SER A 38 -7.17 17.19 -10.05
N GLU A 39 -7.18 17.47 -11.35
CA GLU A 39 -6.77 18.77 -11.91
C GLU A 39 -7.97 19.72 -12.12
N ILE A 40 -9.18 19.28 -11.75
CA ILE A 40 -10.41 20.06 -11.97
C ILE A 40 -10.57 21.09 -10.86
N GLY A 41 -10.50 22.35 -11.26
CA GLY A 41 -10.66 23.47 -10.35
C GLY A 41 -9.95 24.71 -10.89
N GLY A 42 -9.39 25.51 -9.98
CA GLY A 42 -8.63 26.68 -10.36
C GLY A 42 -8.30 27.61 -9.20
N ARG A 43 -7.50 28.63 -9.48
CA ARG A 43 -7.18 29.71 -8.55
C ARG A 43 -7.59 31.05 -9.14
N TYR A 44 -8.34 31.83 -8.38
CA TYR A 44 -8.79 33.16 -8.76
C TYR A 44 -8.09 34.23 -7.93
N GLY A 45 -7.78 35.38 -8.52
CA GLY A 45 -7.23 36.54 -7.80
C GLY A 45 -5.81 36.34 -7.26
N ARG A 46 -4.98 35.56 -7.96
CA ARG A 46 -3.61 35.20 -7.53
C ARG A 46 -2.79 36.40 -7.09
N GLY A 47 -2.21 36.34 -5.89
CA GLY A 47 -1.36 37.40 -5.34
C GLY A 47 -2.14 38.58 -4.75
N THR A 48 -3.45 38.44 -4.55
CA THR A 48 -4.27 39.45 -3.88
C THR A 48 -4.90 38.89 -2.60
N PRO A 49 -5.31 39.73 -1.63
CA PRO A 49 -6.03 39.26 -0.43
C PRO A 49 -7.40 38.60 -0.70
N ARG A 50 -7.91 38.66 -1.95
CA ARG A 50 -9.17 38.04 -2.36
C ARG A 50 -8.96 36.69 -3.04
N GLU A 51 -7.74 36.17 -2.98
CA GLU A 51 -7.39 34.90 -3.61
C GLU A 51 -8.17 33.73 -3.00
N PHE A 52 -8.67 32.85 -3.87
CA PHE A 52 -9.20 31.55 -3.46
C PHE A 52 -8.81 30.46 -4.45
N ALA A 53 -8.81 29.21 -3.98
CA ALA A 53 -8.63 28.01 -4.77
C ALA A 53 -9.90 27.15 -4.68
N LEU A 54 -10.33 26.63 -5.82
CA LEU A 54 -11.35 25.60 -5.94
C LEU A 54 -10.67 24.33 -6.44
N GLN A 55 -11.02 23.19 -5.86
CA GLN A 55 -10.56 21.87 -6.27
C GLN A 55 -11.72 20.90 -6.16
N GLU A 56 -11.97 20.11 -7.20
CA GLU A 56 -13.07 19.16 -7.27
C GLU A 56 -12.58 17.72 -7.15
N ASN A 57 -13.19 16.96 -6.25
CA ASN A 57 -12.96 15.52 -6.12
C ASN A 57 -13.97 14.78 -7.01
N ILE A 58 -13.48 13.94 -7.92
CA ILE A 58 -14.32 13.26 -8.90
C ILE A 58 -14.37 11.78 -8.58
N PHE A 59 -15.57 11.25 -8.35
CA PHE A 59 -15.79 9.83 -8.11
C PHE A 59 -16.83 9.32 -9.10
N THR A 60 -16.53 8.21 -9.77
CA THR A 60 -17.45 7.59 -10.72
C THR A 60 -17.90 6.24 -10.20
N ARG A 61 -19.14 5.86 -10.52
CA ARG A 61 -19.66 4.54 -10.16
C ARG A 61 -18.75 3.41 -10.68
N ILE A 62 -18.32 3.50 -11.94
CA ILE A 62 -17.45 2.50 -12.57
C ILE A 62 -16.11 2.40 -11.83
N GLY A 63 -15.52 3.53 -11.43
CA GLY A 63 -14.28 3.56 -10.66
C GLY A 63 -14.41 2.86 -9.31
N ILE A 64 -15.46 3.21 -8.54
CA ILE A 64 -15.73 2.65 -7.22
C ILE A 64 -16.07 1.16 -7.30
N GLU A 65 -16.95 0.75 -8.22
CA GLU A 65 -17.33 -0.67 -8.38
C GLU A 65 -16.11 -1.53 -8.71
N ARG A 66 -15.25 -1.08 -9.63
CA ARG A 66 -14.03 -1.79 -10.00
C ARG A 66 -13.08 -1.97 -8.80
N ILE A 67 -12.81 -0.90 -8.05
CA ILE A 67 -11.89 -0.98 -6.90
C ILE A 67 -12.46 -1.83 -5.76
N ALA A 68 -13.76 -1.72 -5.50
CA ALA A 68 -14.44 -2.54 -4.51
C ALA A 68 -14.40 -4.03 -4.87
N ARG A 69 -14.82 -4.41 -6.09
CA ARG A 69 -14.84 -5.82 -6.54
C ARG A 69 -13.48 -6.47 -6.38
N TYR A 70 -12.43 -5.81 -6.83
CA TYR A 70 -11.08 -6.35 -6.66
C TYR A 70 -10.66 -6.48 -5.18
N ALA A 71 -11.03 -5.54 -4.32
CA ALA A 71 -10.75 -5.65 -2.88
C ALA A 71 -11.46 -6.87 -2.26
N PHE A 72 -12.71 -7.10 -2.65
CA PHE A 72 -13.47 -8.28 -2.23
C PHE A 72 -12.89 -9.58 -2.79
N ASP A 73 -12.49 -9.61 -4.06
CA ASP A 73 -11.80 -10.76 -4.66
C ASP A 73 -10.50 -11.10 -3.89
N ARG A 74 -9.70 -10.09 -3.55
CA ARG A 74 -8.49 -10.29 -2.74
C ARG A 74 -8.81 -10.75 -1.33
N ALA A 75 -9.88 -10.26 -0.72
CA ALA A 75 -10.26 -10.69 0.62
C ALA A 75 -10.75 -12.15 0.63
N ALA A 76 -11.44 -12.59 -0.41
CA ALA A 76 -11.90 -13.98 -0.57
C ALA A 76 -10.74 -14.99 -0.68
N GLU A 77 -9.59 -14.57 -1.20
CA GLU A 77 -8.35 -15.36 -1.24
C GLU A 77 -7.54 -15.29 0.06
N ARG A 78 -7.97 -14.46 1.03
CA ARG A 78 -7.26 -14.17 2.28
C ARG A 78 -8.14 -14.51 3.48
N ARG A 79 -8.24 -13.61 4.46
CA ARG A 79 -8.98 -13.84 5.72
C ARG A 79 -10.45 -13.45 5.61
N GLY A 80 -10.94 -13.03 4.44
CA GLY A 80 -12.34 -12.71 4.22
C GLY A 80 -12.80 -11.43 4.91
N HIS A 81 -11.91 -10.43 5.08
CA HIS A 81 -12.27 -9.17 5.73
C HIS A 81 -11.86 -7.94 4.89
N VAL A 82 -12.84 -7.11 4.54
CA VAL A 82 -12.63 -5.82 3.87
C VAL A 82 -12.94 -4.68 4.84
N THR A 83 -11.98 -3.79 5.02
CA THR A 83 -12.18 -2.49 5.68
C THR A 83 -12.26 -1.38 4.62
N SER A 84 -13.38 -0.67 4.55
CA SER A 84 -13.59 0.47 3.65
C SER A 84 -13.29 1.79 4.38
N ALA A 85 -12.27 2.51 3.91
CA ALA A 85 -11.89 3.82 4.42
C ALA A 85 -12.83 4.90 3.87
N THR A 86 -13.40 5.74 4.74
CA THR A 86 -14.35 6.78 4.35
C THR A 86 -14.17 8.07 5.17
N LYS A 87 -14.82 9.16 4.74
CA LYS A 87 -15.06 10.34 5.60
C LYS A 87 -16.47 10.89 5.39
N SER A 88 -17.46 10.00 5.32
CA SER A 88 -18.85 10.33 4.96
C SER A 88 -19.58 11.25 5.94
N ASN A 89 -19.02 11.50 7.13
CA ASN A 89 -19.53 12.52 8.06
C ASN A 89 -19.07 13.95 7.72
N GLY A 90 -17.95 14.12 7.01
CA GLY A 90 -17.38 15.43 6.67
C GLY A 90 -17.41 15.75 5.18
N ILE A 91 -17.22 14.74 4.32
CA ILE A 91 -17.27 14.87 2.86
C ILE A 91 -18.63 14.33 2.39
N ILE A 92 -19.63 15.21 2.40
CA ILE A 92 -21.05 14.83 2.38
C ILE A 92 -21.61 14.32 1.05
N HIS A 93 -20.85 14.37 -0.05
CA HIS A 93 -21.30 13.90 -1.36
C HIS A 93 -20.54 12.65 -1.80
N THR A 94 -19.22 12.77 -2.00
CA THR A 94 -18.42 11.69 -2.58
C THR A 94 -18.24 10.51 -1.64
N MET A 95 -18.14 10.74 -0.33
CA MET A 95 -17.92 9.64 0.62
C MET A 95 -19.20 8.85 0.97
N PRO A 96 -20.40 9.46 1.13
CA PRO A 96 -21.64 8.68 1.15
C PRO A 96 -21.85 7.89 -0.15
N PHE A 97 -21.56 8.49 -1.30
CA PHE A 97 -21.63 7.78 -2.58
C PHE A 97 -20.66 6.58 -2.65
N TRP A 98 -19.41 6.76 -2.17
CA TRP A 98 -18.46 5.65 -1.98
C TRP A 98 -19.03 4.56 -1.08
N ASP A 99 -19.57 4.93 0.08
CA ASP A 99 -20.14 3.99 1.05
C ASP A 99 -21.29 3.16 0.45
N GLU A 100 -22.19 3.81 -0.30
CA GLU A 100 -23.33 3.19 -0.98
C GLU A 100 -22.85 2.14 -1.99
N VAL A 101 -21.95 2.53 -2.90
CA VAL A 101 -21.47 1.62 -3.97
C VAL A 101 -20.66 0.46 -3.38
N VAL A 102 -19.78 0.69 -2.39
CA VAL A 102 -19.02 -0.40 -1.75
C VAL A 102 -19.96 -1.38 -1.04
N ALA A 103 -21.01 -0.88 -0.38
CA ALA A 103 -22.00 -1.74 0.27
C ALA A 103 -22.82 -2.55 -0.75
N GLU A 104 -23.21 -1.95 -1.87
CA GLU A 104 -23.87 -2.68 -2.99
C GLU A 104 -22.99 -3.84 -3.47
N ILE A 105 -21.70 -3.59 -3.73
CA ILE A 105 -20.76 -4.63 -4.18
C ILE A 105 -20.60 -5.75 -3.14
N SER A 106 -20.60 -5.43 -1.84
CA SER A 106 -20.45 -6.44 -0.79
C SER A 106 -21.53 -7.54 -0.82
N SER A 107 -22.71 -7.23 -1.37
CA SER A 107 -23.80 -8.21 -1.49
C SER A 107 -23.49 -9.36 -2.45
N ASP A 108 -22.54 -9.18 -3.36
CA ASP A 108 -22.05 -10.21 -4.26
C ASP A 108 -21.04 -11.17 -3.58
N TYR A 109 -20.59 -10.86 -2.35
CA TYR A 109 -19.54 -11.59 -1.62
C TYR A 109 -19.99 -11.98 -0.20
N PRO A 110 -20.94 -12.92 -0.05
CA PRO A 110 -21.55 -13.24 1.24
C PRO A 110 -20.57 -13.80 2.28
N ASP A 111 -19.45 -14.39 1.85
CA ASP A 111 -18.43 -14.96 2.73
C ASP A 111 -17.34 -13.95 3.15
N VAL A 112 -17.40 -12.71 2.65
CA VAL A 112 -16.45 -11.64 2.98
C VAL A 112 -17.14 -10.58 3.81
N SER A 113 -16.61 -10.33 5.01
CA SER A 113 -17.15 -9.29 5.88
C SER A 113 -16.72 -7.88 5.42
N LEU A 114 -17.63 -6.92 5.51
CA LEU A 114 -17.37 -5.51 5.25
C LEU A 114 -17.46 -4.70 6.54
N ARG A 115 -16.41 -3.93 6.83
CA ARG A 115 -16.40 -2.92 7.88
C ARG A 115 -16.09 -1.55 7.28
N LYS A 116 -16.97 -0.58 7.50
CA LYS A 116 -16.70 0.82 7.15
C LYS A 116 -16.07 1.55 8.33
N VAL A 117 -15.00 2.31 8.10
CA VAL A 117 -14.31 3.07 9.16
C VAL A 117 -13.96 4.47 8.65
N LEU A 118 -14.23 5.49 9.49
CA LEU A 118 -13.80 6.86 9.19
C LEU A 118 -12.27 6.93 9.18
N ILE A 119 -11.69 7.63 8.20
CA ILE A 119 -10.24 7.64 7.94
C ILE A 119 -9.38 8.08 9.14
N ASP A 120 -9.89 8.98 9.98
CA ASP A 120 -9.23 9.40 11.21
C ASP A 120 -9.20 8.29 12.27
N ALA A 121 -10.34 7.62 12.49
CA ALA A 121 -10.39 6.45 13.35
C ALA A 121 -9.56 5.29 12.79
N LEU A 122 -9.58 5.07 11.47
CA LEU A 122 -8.82 4.04 10.79
C LEU A 122 -7.32 4.25 10.95
N ALA A 123 -6.83 5.49 10.80
CA ALA A 123 -5.43 5.81 11.05
C ALA A 123 -5.01 5.52 12.51
N ALA A 124 -5.85 5.87 13.49
CA ALA A 124 -5.58 5.54 14.89
C ALA A 124 -5.57 4.02 15.14
N GLU A 125 -6.51 3.29 14.56
CA GLU A 125 -6.57 1.83 14.67
C GLU A 125 -5.38 1.15 14.00
N MET A 126 -4.88 1.68 12.88
CA MET A 126 -3.70 1.16 12.19
C MET A 126 -2.44 1.26 13.05
N VAL A 127 -2.36 2.23 13.96
CA VAL A 127 -1.27 2.31 14.96
C VAL A 127 -1.52 1.37 16.14
N HIS A 128 -2.76 1.28 16.63
CA HIS A 128 -3.07 0.52 17.84
C HIS A 128 -3.21 -0.99 17.64
N ARG A 129 -3.73 -1.40 16.48
CA ARG A 129 -4.10 -2.80 16.18
C ARG A 129 -3.92 -3.16 14.69
N PRO A 130 -2.74 -2.91 14.08
CA PRO A 130 -2.55 -3.17 12.64
C PRO A 130 -2.72 -4.65 12.25
N HIS A 131 -2.46 -5.58 13.16
CA HIS A 131 -2.59 -7.02 12.94
C HIS A 131 -4.03 -7.49 12.63
N GLU A 132 -5.03 -6.67 12.97
CA GLU A 132 -6.45 -6.99 12.74
C GLU A 132 -6.91 -6.72 11.30
N PHE A 133 -6.19 -5.91 10.52
CA PHE A 133 -6.58 -5.57 9.15
C PHE A 133 -6.14 -6.65 8.16
N ASP A 134 -7.02 -7.01 7.22
CA ASP A 134 -6.73 -7.94 6.12
C ASP A 134 -6.65 -7.19 4.78
N VAL A 135 -7.80 -6.79 4.21
CA VAL A 135 -7.86 -5.93 3.02
C VAL A 135 -8.42 -4.57 3.41
N VAL A 136 -7.74 -3.49 3.04
CA VAL A 136 -8.24 -2.12 3.21
C VAL A 136 -8.47 -1.50 1.85
N VAL A 137 -9.71 -1.18 1.52
CA VAL A 137 -10.07 -0.47 0.29
C VAL A 137 -10.22 1.02 0.58
N ALA A 138 -9.62 1.87 -0.25
CA ALA A 138 -9.58 3.31 -0.02
C ALA A 138 -9.60 4.11 -1.32
N SER A 139 -10.10 5.35 -1.23
CA SER A 139 -9.95 6.36 -2.28
C SER A 139 -8.48 6.70 -2.52
N ASN A 140 -8.21 7.52 -3.54
CA ASN A 140 -6.86 7.81 -3.98
C ASN A 140 -6.00 8.44 -2.89
N LEU A 141 -6.47 9.52 -2.26
CA LEU A 141 -5.73 10.19 -1.17
C LEU A 141 -5.68 9.34 0.11
N PHE A 142 -6.78 8.68 0.48
CA PHE A 142 -6.80 7.87 1.71
C PHE A 142 -5.88 6.65 1.59
N GLY A 143 -5.88 5.98 0.44
CA GLY A 143 -4.98 4.86 0.17
C GLY A 143 -3.51 5.27 0.20
N ASP A 144 -3.18 6.47 -0.27
CA ASP A 144 -1.83 7.02 -0.22
C ASP A 144 -1.33 7.18 1.23
N ILE A 145 -2.14 7.85 2.06
CA ILE A 145 -1.82 8.08 3.48
C ILE A 145 -1.74 6.75 4.24
N LEU A 146 -2.72 5.87 4.04
CA LEU A 146 -2.81 4.62 4.78
C LEU A 146 -1.68 3.66 4.44
N SER A 147 -1.23 3.59 3.19
CA SER A 147 -0.11 2.70 2.85
C SER A 147 1.20 3.14 3.48
N ASP A 148 1.45 4.45 3.53
CA ASP A 148 2.66 4.97 4.17
C ASP A 148 2.62 4.76 5.68
N LEU A 149 1.45 5.00 6.29
CA LEU A 149 1.22 4.71 7.70
C LEU A 149 1.41 3.21 8.01
N ALA A 150 0.81 2.33 7.22
CA ALA A 150 0.90 0.89 7.39
C ALA A 150 2.36 0.41 7.24
N ALA A 151 3.08 0.87 6.21
CA ALA A 151 4.50 0.58 6.03
C ALA A 151 5.35 1.05 7.22
N ALA A 152 5.07 2.24 7.75
CA ALA A 152 5.75 2.74 8.94
C ALA A 152 5.51 1.85 10.17
N THR A 153 4.36 1.18 10.30
CA THR A 153 4.09 0.28 11.44
C THR A 153 4.96 -0.98 11.42
N VAL A 154 5.31 -1.50 10.24
CA VAL A 154 6.05 -2.77 10.09
C VAL A 154 7.56 -2.60 9.94
N GLY A 155 8.08 -1.38 9.90
CA GLY A 155 9.51 -1.10 9.95
C GLY A 155 9.92 0.21 9.30
N SER A 156 9.68 0.31 7.99
CA SER A 156 10.13 1.42 7.13
C SER A 156 9.36 1.46 5.81
N LEU A 157 9.26 2.64 5.20
CA LEU A 157 8.80 2.78 3.80
C LEU A 157 9.76 2.10 2.81
N GLY A 158 11.02 1.87 3.20
CA GLY A 158 12.03 1.18 2.38
C GLY A 158 11.71 -0.27 2.05
N VAL A 159 10.69 -0.86 2.69
CA VAL A 159 10.18 -2.21 2.41
C VAL A 159 8.78 -2.22 1.81
N ALA A 160 8.21 -1.06 1.45
CA ALA A 160 6.86 -0.97 0.91
C ALA A 160 6.86 -1.02 -0.62
N ALA A 161 6.46 -2.15 -1.18
CA ALA A 161 6.29 -2.35 -2.62
C ALA A 161 4.88 -1.99 -3.10
N SER A 162 4.73 -1.72 -4.39
CA SER A 162 3.41 -1.51 -5.00
C SER A 162 3.28 -2.01 -6.43
N ALA A 163 2.03 -2.29 -6.82
CA ALA A 163 1.65 -2.63 -8.19
C ALA A 163 0.46 -1.79 -8.65
N ASN A 164 0.68 -0.96 -9.66
CA ASN A 164 -0.32 -0.24 -10.42
C ASN A 164 -0.87 -1.16 -11.52
N LEU A 165 -1.93 -1.89 -11.20
CA LEU A 165 -2.50 -2.91 -12.05
C LEU A 165 -3.54 -2.33 -13.01
N ASN A 166 -3.48 -2.77 -14.27
CA ASN A 166 -4.62 -2.82 -15.18
C ASN A 166 -5.15 -4.28 -15.18
N PRO A 167 -6.18 -4.59 -14.37
CA PRO A 167 -6.63 -5.98 -14.16
C PRO A 167 -7.06 -6.69 -15.44
N GLU A 168 -7.64 -5.94 -16.39
CA GLU A 168 -8.10 -6.46 -17.67
C GLU A 168 -6.93 -6.83 -18.61
N ARG A 169 -5.69 -6.46 -18.26
CA ARG A 169 -4.46 -6.67 -19.05
C ARG A 169 -4.54 -6.11 -20.46
N LEU A 170 -5.36 -5.07 -20.67
CA LEU A 170 -5.44 -4.33 -21.93
C LEU A 170 -4.25 -3.39 -22.12
N PHE A 171 -3.66 -2.94 -21.00
CA PHE A 171 -2.46 -2.12 -20.94
C PHE A 171 -1.45 -2.74 -19.98
N PRO A 172 -0.14 -2.45 -20.13
CA PRO A 172 0.86 -2.91 -19.18
C PRO A 172 0.58 -2.34 -17.79
N SER A 173 0.71 -3.20 -16.78
CA SER A 173 0.76 -2.78 -15.37
C SER A 173 2.13 -2.16 -15.06
N MET A 174 2.19 -1.31 -14.02
CA MET A 174 3.43 -0.67 -13.57
C MET A 174 3.74 -1.07 -12.13
N PHE A 175 5.00 -1.40 -11.85
CA PHE A 175 5.45 -1.88 -10.53
C PHE A 175 6.52 -0.95 -10.01
N GLU A 176 6.34 -0.44 -8.80
CA GLU A 176 7.20 0.59 -8.22
C GLU A 176 7.20 0.55 -6.69
N PRO A 177 8.28 0.99 -6.03
CA PRO A 177 8.24 1.27 -4.59
C PRO A 177 7.14 2.28 -4.23
N VAL A 178 6.60 2.16 -3.02
CA VAL A 178 5.70 3.20 -2.48
C VAL A 178 6.45 4.50 -2.22
N HIS A 179 7.71 4.42 -1.78
CA HIS A 179 8.49 5.60 -1.43
C HIS A 179 8.83 6.46 -2.65
N GLY A 180 8.95 7.77 -2.43
CA GLY A 180 9.38 8.73 -3.47
C GLY A 180 10.90 8.71 -3.73
N SER A 181 11.40 9.81 -4.31
CA SER A 181 12.79 9.95 -4.76
C SER A 181 13.83 10.14 -3.65
N ALA A 182 13.41 10.37 -2.41
CA ALA A 182 14.25 10.63 -1.24
C ALA A 182 15.48 11.54 -1.51
N PRO A 183 15.28 12.82 -1.88
CA PRO A 183 16.36 13.70 -2.34
C PRO A 183 17.46 13.97 -1.31
N ASP A 184 17.13 13.85 -0.02
CA ASP A 184 18.03 14.02 1.12
C ASP A 184 19.07 12.90 1.25
N ILE A 185 18.83 11.73 0.66
CA ILE A 185 19.75 10.59 0.63
C ILE A 185 20.26 10.22 -0.77
N ALA A 186 19.81 10.91 -1.81
CA ALA A 186 20.22 10.67 -3.18
C ALA A 186 21.76 10.74 -3.35
N GLY A 187 22.33 9.74 -4.03
CA GLY A 187 23.77 9.66 -4.28
C GLY A 187 24.63 9.24 -3.09
N ARG A 188 24.04 8.97 -1.91
CA ARG A 188 24.78 8.53 -0.72
C ARG A 188 24.93 7.01 -0.61
N GLY A 189 24.23 6.24 -1.46
CA GLY A 189 24.28 4.78 -1.47
C GLY A 189 23.67 4.12 -0.23
N ILE A 190 22.78 4.79 0.51
CA ILE A 190 22.18 4.28 1.76
C ILE A 190 20.68 4.01 1.66
N ALA A 191 20.11 4.09 0.45
CA ALA A 191 18.70 3.80 0.23
C ALA A 191 18.43 2.29 0.38
N ASN A 192 17.30 1.93 0.98
CA ASN A 192 16.90 0.54 1.10
C ASN A 192 16.39 0.01 -0.25
N PRO A 193 17.01 -1.02 -0.86
CA PRO A 193 16.60 -1.52 -2.17
C PRO A 193 15.39 -2.48 -2.11
N VAL A 194 14.97 -2.91 -0.92
CA VAL A 194 13.99 -3.99 -0.74
C VAL A 194 12.65 -3.69 -1.40
N ALA A 195 12.10 -2.47 -1.26
CA ALA A 195 10.84 -2.10 -1.89
C ALA A 195 10.88 -2.21 -3.43
N ALA A 196 12.00 -1.83 -4.06
CA ALA A 196 12.17 -1.93 -5.51
C ALA A 196 12.30 -3.39 -5.96
N ILE A 197 13.07 -4.20 -5.23
CA ILE A 197 13.24 -5.63 -5.50
C ILE A 197 11.91 -6.37 -5.36
N TRP A 198 11.16 -6.10 -4.28
CA TRP A 198 9.84 -6.71 -4.08
C TRP A 198 8.83 -6.26 -5.14
N SER A 199 8.87 -5.00 -5.58
CA SER A 199 8.05 -4.55 -6.72
C SER A 199 8.39 -5.33 -8.00
N GLY A 200 9.67 -5.63 -8.23
CA GLY A 200 10.12 -6.53 -9.31
C GLY A 200 9.61 -7.96 -9.15
N ALA A 201 9.57 -8.50 -7.94
CA ALA A 201 8.98 -9.82 -7.68
C ALA A 201 7.47 -9.82 -7.97
N MET A 202 6.73 -8.78 -7.56
CA MET A 202 5.31 -8.62 -7.90
C MET A 202 5.08 -8.55 -9.42
N MET A 203 5.99 -7.92 -10.15
CA MET A 203 5.96 -7.89 -11.62
C MET A 203 6.11 -9.29 -12.22
N LEU A 204 7.08 -10.07 -11.75
CA LEU A 204 7.33 -11.42 -12.24
C LEU A 204 6.15 -12.35 -11.97
N ASP A 205 5.55 -12.27 -10.78
CA ASP A 205 4.31 -12.98 -10.45
C ASP A 205 3.19 -12.61 -11.43
N HIS A 206 2.96 -11.30 -11.66
CA HIS A 206 1.96 -10.82 -12.61
C HIS A 206 2.20 -11.33 -14.05
N LEU A 207 3.45 -11.48 -14.46
CA LEU A 207 3.86 -11.98 -15.77
C LEU A 207 3.78 -13.51 -15.90
N GLY A 208 3.41 -14.23 -14.84
CA GLY A 208 3.26 -15.69 -14.84
C GLY A 208 4.52 -16.44 -14.44
N HIS A 209 5.39 -15.83 -13.63
CA HIS A 209 6.60 -16.42 -13.07
C HIS A 209 6.59 -16.43 -11.52
N PRO A 210 5.56 -17.02 -10.88
CA PRO A 210 5.42 -17.01 -9.43
C PRO A 210 6.61 -17.69 -8.73
N GLU A 211 7.15 -18.77 -9.30
CA GLU A 211 8.32 -19.46 -8.75
C GLU A 211 9.57 -18.57 -8.67
N ILE A 212 9.73 -17.63 -9.61
CA ILE A 212 10.86 -16.69 -9.61
C ILE A 212 10.59 -15.57 -8.60
N ALA A 213 9.36 -15.06 -8.56
CA ALA A 213 8.95 -14.07 -7.56
C ALA A 213 9.15 -14.58 -6.13
N ASP A 214 8.75 -15.82 -5.85
CA ASP A 214 8.92 -16.48 -4.56
C ASP A 214 10.39 -16.65 -4.19
N ARG A 215 11.25 -17.06 -5.13
CA ARG A 215 12.69 -17.18 -4.88
C ARG A 215 13.32 -15.84 -4.49
N ILE A 216 12.94 -14.76 -5.19
CA ILE A 216 13.40 -13.40 -4.85
C ILE A 216 12.94 -13.02 -3.44
N MET A 217 11.66 -13.22 -3.12
CA MET A 217 11.11 -12.84 -1.83
C MET A 217 11.69 -13.66 -0.67
N GLN A 218 11.95 -14.95 -0.87
CA GLN A 218 12.62 -15.77 0.12
C GLN A 218 14.07 -15.31 0.37
N SER A 219 14.76 -14.82 -0.66
CA SER A 219 16.10 -14.25 -0.49
C SER A 219 16.07 -12.93 0.27
N VAL A 220 15.11 -12.05 -0.06
CA VAL A 220 14.84 -10.81 0.70
C VAL A 220 14.57 -11.13 2.18
N GLU A 221 13.66 -12.06 2.46
CA GLU A 221 13.32 -12.49 3.83
C GLU A 221 14.55 -13.02 4.57
N SER A 222 15.38 -13.82 3.91
CA SER A 222 16.61 -14.37 4.50
C SER A 222 17.63 -13.28 4.81
N SER A 223 17.83 -12.32 3.88
CA SER A 223 18.71 -11.16 4.08
C SER A 223 18.24 -10.25 5.21
N LEU A 224 16.94 -10.23 5.52
CA LEU A 224 16.42 -9.42 6.61
C LEU A 224 16.60 -10.09 7.98
N LEU A 225 17.03 -11.35 8.08
CA LEU A 225 17.26 -12.00 9.39
C LEU A 225 18.48 -11.46 10.12
N ASP A 226 19.54 -11.09 9.41
CA ASP A 226 20.76 -10.52 9.99
C ASP A 226 20.70 -8.98 9.99
N PRO A 227 20.83 -8.30 11.15
CA PRO A 227 20.94 -6.84 11.19
C PRO A 227 22.10 -6.26 10.36
N ALA A 228 23.18 -7.02 10.15
CA ALA A 228 24.33 -6.57 9.37
C ALA A 228 24.01 -6.37 7.88
N THR A 229 22.99 -7.06 7.36
CA THR A 229 22.54 -7.03 5.95
C THR A 229 21.29 -6.18 5.74
N ARG A 230 21.00 -5.26 6.68
CA ARG A 230 19.90 -4.30 6.59
C ARG A 230 20.45 -2.87 6.46
N THR A 231 19.71 -2.01 5.77
CA THR A 231 19.98 -0.57 5.76
C THR A 231 19.57 0.09 7.08
N ALA A 232 20.05 1.33 7.30
CA ALA A 232 19.86 2.07 8.54
C ALA A 232 18.39 2.35 8.90
N ASP A 233 17.49 2.46 7.93
CA ASP A 233 16.05 2.64 8.15
C ASP A 233 15.40 1.43 8.84
N LEU A 234 16.01 0.25 8.72
CA LEU A 234 15.66 -0.98 9.43
C LEU A 234 16.61 -1.29 10.60
N GLN A 235 17.32 -0.27 11.10
CA GLN A 235 18.28 -0.38 12.22
C GLN A 235 19.48 -1.29 11.92
N GLY A 236 19.84 -1.46 10.66
CA GLY A 236 21.04 -2.18 10.25
C GLY A 236 22.24 -1.28 9.95
N THR A 237 23.30 -1.89 9.43
CA THR A 237 24.58 -1.24 9.13
C THR A 237 25.01 -1.30 7.66
N ALA A 238 24.29 -2.04 6.81
CA ALA A 238 24.60 -2.15 5.39
C ALA A 238 24.21 -0.87 4.63
N ASP A 239 24.87 -0.67 3.50
CA ASP A 239 24.50 0.30 2.48
C ASP A 239 23.65 -0.39 1.39
N THR A 240 23.21 0.36 0.37
CA THR A 240 22.37 -0.19 -0.72
C THR A 240 23.03 -1.38 -1.42
N ALA A 241 24.35 -1.31 -1.64
CA ALA A 241 25.10 -2.37 -2.31
C ALA A 241 25.18 -3.61 -1.42
N GLY A 242 25.53 -3.45 -0.13
CA GLY A 242 25.62 -4.56 0.81
C GLY A 242 24.31 -5.32 0.99
N VAL A 243 23.15 -4.64 1.02
CA VAL A 243 21.85 -5.32 1.03
C VAL A 243 21.59 -6.05 -0.29
N THR A 244 21.97 -5.45 -1.43
CA THR A 244 21.81 -6.07 -2.75
C THR A 244 22.66 -7.34 -2.87
N ASP A 245 23.91 -7.30 -2.45
CA ASP A 245 24.84 -8.43 -2.48
C ASP A 245 24.32 -9.58 -1.60
N ALA A 246 23.84 -9.29 -0.38
CA ALA A 246 23.25 -10.30 0.50
C ALA A 246 22.02 -11.00 -0.13
N ILE A 247 21.18 -10.25 -0.84
CA ILE A 247 20.02 -10.82 -1.57
C ILE A 247 20.49 -11.66 -2.78
N LEU A 248 21.55 -11.26 -3.48
CA LEU A 248 22.10 -12.04 -4.60
C LEU A 248 22.73 -13.34 -4.11
N GLU A 249 23.52 -13.32 -3.03
CA GLU A 249 24.09 -14.52 -2.41
C GLU A 249 23.00 -15.52 -2.00
N GLY A 250 21.90 -15.04 -1.42
CA GLY A 250 20.76 -15.88 -1.06
C GLY A 250 20.03 -16.51 -2.24
N LEU A 251 20.13 -15.92 -3.44
CA LEU A 251 19.57 -16.49 -4.68
C LEU A 251 20.48 -17.58 -5.28
N GLU A 252 21.80 -17.46 -5.14
CA GLU A 252 22.75 -18.45 -5.67
C GLU A 252 22.77 -19.76 -4.85
N GLN A 253 22.41 -19.68 -3.57
CA GLN A 253 22.37 -20.83 -2.67
C GLN A 253 21.09 -21.69 -2.80
N ARG A 254 20.14 -21.31 -3.67
CA ARG A 254 18.82 -21.95 -3.86
C ARG A 254 18.54 -22.33 -5.31
#